data_AF-A0A2E9A6S7-F1
#
_entry.id   AF-A0A2E9A6S7-F1
#
_cell.length_a   1.000
_cell.length_b   1.000
_cell.length_c   1.000
_cell.angle_alpha   90.00
_cell.angle_beta   90.00
_cell.angle_gamma   90.00
#
_symmetry.space_group_name_H-M   'P 1'
#
loop_
_entity.id
_entity.type
_entity.pdbx_description
1 polymer ?
#
loop_
_entity_poly.entity_id
_entity_poly.type
_entity_poly.pdbx_seq_one_letter_code
_entity_poly.pdbx_strand_id
1 'polypeptide(L)'
;MTRSLRLAQKIYADGSKLTASDLLSKEDYERERADLLRLATQHRRQRRLRLNPSLSLVFETRFTAWLQIQEELRWLTRPTQGDVEEVLLRCNLIVPAPDELTATLLVDGGDNPASLYWIECLAANAFSVALRLSGRVLRGRSQESSGGIL
;
A
#
# COMPACT_ATOMS: atom_id res chain seq x y z
N MET A 1 19.80 -12.01 -13.01
CA MET A 1 18.62 -11.48 -12.29
C MET A 1 18.49 -12.21 -10.96
N THR A 2 18.35 -11.48 -9.84
CA THR A 2 18.24 -12.09 -8.49
C THR A 2 16.91 -12.84 -8.31
N ARG A 3 16.81 -13.71 -7.29
CA ARG A 3 15.57 -14.43 -6.96
C ARG A 3 14.45 -13.46 -6.58
N SER A 4 14.74 -12.49 -5.73
CA SER A 4 13.77 -11.49 -5.25
C SER A 4 13.23 -10.60 -6.39
N LEU A 5 14.06 -10.26 -7.38
CA LEU A 5 13.60 -9.50 -8.55
C LEU A 5 12.63 -10.32 -9.42
N ARG A 6 12.89 -11.62 -9.62
CA ARG A 6 11.96 -12.52 -10.33
C ARG A 6 10.64 -12.68 -9.57
N LEU A 7 10.70 -12.80 -8.24
CA LEU A 7 9.51 -12.85 -7.41
C LEU A 7 8.68 -11.57 -7.51
N ALA A 8 9.31 -10.41 -7.37
CA ALA A 8 8.65 -9.12 -7.50
C ALA A 8 7.97 -8.96 -8.87
N GLN A 9 8.66 -9.35 -9.95
CA GLN A 9 8.10 -9.35 -11.31
C GLN A 9 6.88 -10.25 -11.45
N LYS A 10 6.92 -11.47 -10.90
CA LYS A 10 5.77 -12.39 -10.91
C LYS A 10 4.57 -11.78 -10.20
N ILE A 11 4.78 -11.23 -9.00
CA ILE A 11 3.70 -10.61 -8.21
C ILE A 11 3.12 -9.39 -8.91
N TYR A 12 3.98 -8.60 -9.59
CA TYR A 12 3.58 -7.39 -10.31
C TYR A 12 2.80 -7.68 -11.60
N ALA A 13 3.07 -8.80 -12.27
CA ALA A 13 2.47 -9.13 -13.56
C ALA A 13 1.00 -9.58 -13.47
N ASP A 14 0.52 -9.90 -12.27
CA ASP A 14 -0.86 -10.32 -12.01
C ASP A 14 -1.73 -9.11 -11.66
N GLY A 15 -2.94 -9.03 -12.21
CA GLY A 15 -3.93 -7.98 -11.94
C GLY A 15 -5.01 -8.37 -10.92
N SER A 16 -4.97 -9.60 -10.39
CA SER A 16 -5.93 -10.12 -9.43
C SER A 16 -5.60 -9.72 -8.00
N LYS A 17 -6.58 -9.84 -7.10
CA LYS A 17 -6.36 -9.72 -5.66
C LYS A 17 -5.38 -10.81 -5.18
N LEU A 18 -4.64 -10.48 -4.13
CA LEU A 18 -3.70 -11.39 -3.49
C LEU A 18 -4.45 -12.44 -2.67
N THR A 19 -3.94 -13.66 -2.70
CA THR A 19 -4.44 -14.80 -1.93
C THR A 19 -3.32 -15.38 -1.07
N ALA A 20 -3.66 -16.29 -0.16
CA ALA A 20 -2.66 -17.01 0.65
C ALA A 20 -1.61 -17.74 -0.21
N SER A 21 -1.98 -18.16 -1.43
CA SER A 21 -1.07 -18.85 -2.36
C SER A 21 0.01 -17.94 -2.97
N ASP A 22 -0.17 -16.62 -2.90
CA ASP A 22 0.83 -15.63 -3.31
C ASP A 22 1.90 -15.39 -2.25
N LEU A 23 1.65 -15.80 -1.00
CA LEU A 23 2.51 -15.49 0.14
C LEU A 23 3.67 -16.47 0.26
N LEU A 24 4.79 -15.96 0.74
CA LEU A 24 5.92 -16.78 1.15
C LEU A 24 5.71 -17.29 2.56
N SER A 25 6.38 -18.40 2.88
CA SER A 25 6.59 -18.77 4.28
C SER A 25 7.37 -17.66 5.01
N LYS A 26 7.21 -17.58 6.34
CA LYS A 26 7.95 -16.61 7.16
C LYS A 26 9.47 -16.73 6.97
N GLU A 27 9.99 -17.96 6.90
CA GLU A 27 11.41 -18.21 6.70
C GLU A 27 11.88 -17.73 5.32
N ASP A 28 11.13 -18.04 4.26
CA ASP A 28 11.46 -17.59 2.91
C ASP A 28 11.38 -16.06 2.78
N TYR A 29 10.39 -15.45 3.42
CA TYR A 29 10.26 -14.00 3.42
C TYR A 29 11.45 -13.34 4.11
N GLU A 30 11.84 -13.78 5.32
CA GLU A 30 12.99 -13.22 6.04
C GLU A 30 14.29 -13.31 5.24
N ARG A 31 14.50 -14.41 4.51
CA ARG A 31 15.67 -14.61 3.64
C ARG A 31 15.73 -13.61 2.48
N GLU A 32 14.60 -13.20 1.93
CA GLU A 32 14.52 -12.27 0.79
C GLU A 32 14.21 -10.82 1.21
N ARG A 33 13.84 -10.59 2.47
CA ARG A 33 13.22 -9.35 2.98
C ARG A 33 14.05 -8.10 2.66
N ALA A 34 15.35 -8.12 2.94
CA ALA A 34 16.21 -6.96 2.74
C ALA A 34 16.23 -6.49 1.28
N ASP A 35 16.31 -7.44 0.35
CA ASP A 35 16.31 -7.16 -1.10
C ASP A 35 14.93 -6.69 -1.57
N LEU A 36 13.87 -7.33 -1.08
CA LEU A 36 12.49 -6.94 -1.39
C LEU A 36 12.14 -5.53 -0.90
N LEU A 37 12.54 -5.15 0.31
CA LEU A 37 12.34 -3.80 0.85
C LEU A 37 13.15 -2.74 0.09
N ARG A 38 14.37 -3.08 -0.35
CA ARG A 38 15.17 -2.21 -1.21
C ARG A 38 14.48 -1.96 -2.55
N LEU A 39 13.96 -3.02 -3.18
CA LEU A 39 13.17 -2.91 -4.40
C LEU A 39 11.91 -2.05 -4.18
N ALA A 40 11.15 -2.32 -3.11
CA ALA A 40 9.95 -1.55 -2.75
C ALA A 40 10.23 -0.06 -2.59
N THR A 41 11.33 0.29 -1.94
CA THR A 41 11.75 1.67 -1.73
C THR A 41 12.03 2.36 -3.07
N GLN A 42 12.75 1.69 -3.97
CA GLN A 42 13.00 2.20 -5.32
C GLN A 42 11.70 2.37 -6.11
N HIS A 43 10.80 1.39 -6.05
CA HIS A 43 9.50 1.43 -6.72
C HIS A 43 8.60 2.56 -6.20
N ARG A 44 8.51 2.71 -4.86
CA ARG A 44 7.72 3.78 -4.22
C ARG A 44 8.29 5.16 -4.51
N ARG A 45 9.61 5.32 -4.60
CA ARG A 45 10.24 6.60 -4.94
C ARG A 45 9.79 7.14 -6.30
N GLN A 46 9.65 6.27 -7.30
CA GLN A 46 9.18 6.65 -8.64
C GLN A 46 7.67 6.91 -8.71
N ARG A 47 6.92 6.48 -7.70
CA ARG A 47 5.45 6.51 -7.63
C ARG A 47 4.94 7.51 -6.60
N ARG A 48 5.84 8.23 -5.92
CA ARG A 48 5.51 9.21 -4.90
C ARG A 48 5.34 10.58 -5.54
N LEU A 49 4.18 11.19 -5.34
CA LEU A 49 3.88 12.57 -5.65
C LEU A 49 3.80 13.35 -4.34
N ARG A 50 4.68 14.33 -4.14
CA ARG A 50 4.57 15.24 -3.00
C ARG A 50 3.54 16.30 -3.32
N LEU A 51 2.51 16.42 -2.48
CA LEU A 51 1.44 17.41 -2.64
C LEU A 51 1.82 18.72 -1.96
N ASN A 52 2.38 18.64 -0.75
CA ASN A 52 2.89 19.77 0.02
C ASN A 52 3.95 19.27 1.03
N PRO A 53 4.49 20.12 1.92
CA PRO A 53 5.49 19.69 2.91
C PRO A 53 5.04 18.55 3.84
N SER A 54 3.76 18.41 4.12
CA SER A 54 3.18 17.44 5.07
C SER A 54 2.36 16.33 4.40
N LEU A 55 2.17 16.37 3.08
CA LEU A 55 1.34 15.40 2.35
C LEU A 55 2.08 14.82 1.14
N SER A 56 2.02 13.50 1.02
CA SER A 56 2.42 12.80 -0.19
C SER A 56 1.41 11.71 -0.58
N LEU A 57 1.23 11.52 -1.89
CA LEU A 57 0.53 10.37 -2.46
C LEU A 57 1.55 9.37 -2.98
N VAL A 58 1.32 8.09 -2.74
CA VAL A 58 2.09 7.02 -3.35
C VAL A 58 1.14 6.15 -4.15
N PHE A 59 1.33 6.07 -5.47
CA PHE A 59 0.58 5.12 -6.29
C PHE A 59 0.97 3.69 -5.93
N GLU A 60 -0.03 2.90 -5.59
CA GLU A 60 0.14 1.53 -5.11
C GLU A 60 0.12 0.54 -6.28
N THR A 61 0.60 -0.66 -6.00
CA THR A 61 0.72 -1.76 -6.95
C THR A 61 0.40 -3.06 -6.22
N ARG A 62 0.13 -4.13 -6.98
CA ARG A 62 -0.01 -5.46 -6.37
C ARG A 62 1.22 -5.87 -5.56
N PHE A 63 2.42 -5.47 -6.00
CA PHE A 63 3.67 -5.74 -5.29
C PHE A 63 3.79 -5.00 -3.94
N THR A 64 3.39 -3.73 -3.88
CA THR A 64 3.45 -2.97 -2.62
C THR A 64 2.40 -3.47 -1.62
N ALA A 65 1.21 -3.86 -2.10
CA ALA A 65 0.21 -4.52 -1.28
C ALA A 65 0.68 -5.89 -0.75
N TRP A 66 1.31 -6.71 -1.60
CA TRP A 66 1.90 -7.99 -1.19
C TRP A 66 2.97 -7.82 -0.12
N LEU A 67 3.82 -6.81 -0.25
CA LEU A 67 4.82 -6.51 0.78
C LEU A 67 4.19 -6.04 2.09
N GLN A 68 3.11 -5.26 2.04
CA GLN A 68 2.39 -4.85 3.23
C GLN A 68 1.85 -6.09 3.98
N ILE A 69 1.23 -7.04 3.27
CA ILE A 69 0.75 -8.30 3.84
C ILE A 69 1.90 -9.08 4.51
N GLN A 70 3.02 -9.21 3.82
CA GLN A 70 4.17 -9.94 4.33
C GLN A 70 4.75 -9.30 5.59
N GLU A 71 4.87 -7.96 5.62
CA GLU A 71 5.33 -7.25 6.82
C GLU A 71 4.35 -7.37 7.98
N GLU A 72 3.03 -7.29 7.74
CA GLU A 72 2.03 -7.44 8.79
C GLU A 72 2.00 -8.86 9.37
N LEU A 73 1.99 -9.89 8.52
CA LEU A 73 2.02 -11.29 8.97
C LEU A 73 3.32 -11.66 9.67
N ARG A 74 4.44 -11.02 9.30
CA ARG A 74 5.74 -11.22 9.94
C ARG A 74 5.72 -10.85 11.43
N TRP A 75 5.01 -9.79 11.80
CA TRP A 75 4.84 -9.35 13.19
C TRP A 75 4.03 -10.34 14.03
N LEU A 76 3.19 -11.14 13.39
CA LEU A 76 2.47 -12.21 14.05
C LEU A 76 3.39 -13.41 14.29
N THR A 77 3.48 -13.85 15.55
CA THR A 77 4.35 -14.98 15.93
C THR A 77 3.87 -16.29 15.29
N ARG A 78 2.56 -16.54 15.32
CA ARG A 78 1.87 -17.68 14.69
C ARG A 78 0.48 -17.23 14.21
N PRO A 79 0.37 -16.62 13.02
CA PRO A 79 -0.91 -16.20 12.50
C PRO A 79 -1.82 -17.41 12.27
N THR A 80 -3.07 -17.30 12.73
CA THR A 80 -4.15 -18.22 12.38
C THR A 80 -4.60 -17.98 10.94
N GLN A 81 -5.42 -18.88 10.39
CA GLN A 81 -6.02 -18.65 9.08
C GLN A 81 -6.87 -17.38 9.05
N GLY A 82 -7.62 -17.10 10.13
CA GLY A 82 -8.42 -15.87 10.24
C GLY A 82 -7.56 -14.61 10.22
N ASP A 83 -6.42 -14.62 10.91
CA ASP A 83 -5.48 -13.48 10.88
C ASP A 83 -4.95 -13.23 9.45
N VAL A 84 -4.64 -14.30 8.71
CA VAL A 84 -4.17 -14.22 7.32
C VAL A 84 -5.26 -13.64 6.41
N GLU A 85 -6.49 -14.12 6.55
CA GLU A 85 -7.64 -13.64 5.78
C GLU A 85 -7.94 -12.17 6.05
N GLU A 86 -7.85 -11.72 7.31
CA GLU A 86 -8.08 -10.32 7.67
C GLU A 86 -7.01 -9.39 7.07
N VAL A 87 -5.73 -9.76 7.19
CA VAL A 87 -4.62 -8.99 6.60
C VAL A 87 -4.75 -8.94 5.08
N LEU A 88 -5.08 -10.08 4.44
CA LEU A 88 -5.35 -10.14 3.01
C LEU A 88 -6.50 -9.23 2.62
N LEU A 89 -7.62 -9.26 3.34
CA LEU A 89 -8.79 -8.43 3.06
C LEU A 89 -8.44 -6.95 3.10
N ARG A 90 -7.80 -6.49 4.19
CA ARG A 90 -7.39 -5.10 4.39
C ARG A 90 -6.39 -4.63 3.34
N CYS A 91 -5.32 -5.39 3.12
CA CYS A 91 -4.27 -4.98 2.19
C CYS A 91 -4.70 -5.08 0.71
N ASN A 92 -5.67 -5.95 0.40
CA ASN A 92 -6.20 -6.03 -0.96
C ASN A 92 -6.95 -4.77 -1.40
N LEU A 93 -7.39 -3.90 -0.48
CA LEU A 93 -8.02 -2.61 -0.80
C LEU A 93 -7.10 -1.74 -1.67
N ILE A 94 -5.79 -1.77 -1.42
CA ILE A 94 -4.82 -0.97 -2.19
C ILE A 94 -4.32 -1.66 -3.47
N VAL A 95 -4.77 -2.88 -3.79
CA VAL A 95 -4.42 -3.55 -5.07
C VAL A 95 -5.24 -2.93 -6.20
N PRO A 96 -4.59 -2.31 -7.22
CA PRO A 96 -5.29 -1.72 -8.36
C PRO A 96 -6.07 -2.78 -9.15
N ALA A 97 -7.29 -2.45 -9.57
CA ALA A 97 -8.00 -3.19 -10.61
C ALA A 97 -7.45 -2.83 -12.02
N PRO A 98 -7.69 -3.64 -13.06
CA PRO A 98 -7.12 -3.44 -14.41
C PRO A 98 -7.29 -2.04 -15.02
N ASP A 99 -8.33 -1.29 -14.65
CA ASP A 99 -8.62 0.05 -15.17
C ASP A 99 -8.65 1.13 -14.09
N GLU A 100 -8.08 0.86 -12.92
CA GLU A 100 -8.08 1.77 -11.78
C GLU A 100 -6.66 2.08 -11.29
N LEU A 101 -6.51 3.25 -10.68
CA LEU A 101 -5.32 3.62 -9.92
C LEU A 101 -5.70 3.65 -8.45
N THR A 102 -4.94 2.92 -7.62
CA THR A 102 -4.99 3.05 -6.17
C THR A 102 -3.79 3.86 -5.71
N ALA A 103 -3.97 4.65 -4.65
CA ALA A 103 -2.90 5.40 -4.04
C ALA A 103 -3.13 5.52 -2.54
N THR A 104 -2.03 5.48 -1.78
CA THR A 104 -2.03 5.77 -0.35
C THR A 104 -1.66 7.22 -0.15
N LEU A 105 -2.49 7.96 0.59
CA LEU A 105 -2.14 9.29 1.08
C LEU A 105 -1.39 9.14 2.40
N LEU A 106 -0.20 9.74 2.48
CA LEU A 106 0.62 9.79 3.67
C LEU A 106 0.65 11.21 4.21
N VAL A 107 0.40 11.34 5.52
CA VAL A 107 0.64 12.55 6.27
C VAL A 107 2.02 12.43 6.92
N ASP A 108 2.96 13.24 6.43
CA ASP A 108 4.34 13.28 6.89
C ASP A 108 4.48 14.36 7.99
N GLY A 109 5.28 14.11 9.03
CA GLY A 109 5.71 15.15 9.98
C GLY A 109 5.37 14.96 11.46
N GLY A 110 4.82 13.81 11.87
CA GLY A 110 4.56 13.50 13.29
C GLY A 110 3.56 14.48 13.94
N ASP A 111 3.85 14.92 15.16
CA ASP A 111 2.94 15.72 15.98
C ASP A 111 2.96 17.23 15.67
N ASN A 112 3.49 17.63 14.51
CA ASN A 112 3.48 19.04 14.15
C ASN A 112 2.04 19.53 13.82
N PRO A 113 1.74 20.83 14.02
CA PRO A 113 0.39 21.36 13.81
C PRO A 113 -0.17 21.16 12.40
N ALA A 114 0.69 21.19 11.36
CA ALA A 114 0.24 20.99 9.98
C ALA A 114 -0.17 19.54 9.72
N SER A 115 0.56 18.57 10.27
CA SER A 115 0.21 17.15 10.16
C SER A 115 -1.09 16.84 10.90
N LEU A 116 -1.28 17.38 12.12
CA LEU A 116 -2.52 17.25 12.88
C LEU A 116 -3.72 17.84 12.12
N TYR A 117 -3.57 19.04 11.55
CA TYR A 117 -4.60 19.65 10.71
C TYR A 117 -5.03 18.75 9.55
N TRP A 118 -4.07 18.12 8.85
CA TRP A 118 -4.40 17.22 7.75
C TRP A 118 -5.08 15.92 8.22
N ILE A 119 -4.67 15.38 9.36
CA ILE A 119 -5.34 14.21 9.97
C ILE A 119 -6.80 14.54 10.28
N GLU A 120 -7.07 15.70 10.89
CA GLU A 120 -8.43 16.17 11.18
C GLU A 120 -9.25 16.35 9.89
N CYS A 121 -8.67 16.95 8.84
CA CYS A 121 -9.34 17.10 7.55
C CYS A 121 -9.71 15.76 6.92
N LEU A 122 -8.83 14.77 7.01
CA LEU A 122 -9.07 13.43 6.49
C LEU A 122 -10.16 12.70 7.28
N ALA A 123 -10.11 12.77 8.61
CA ALA A 123 -11.13 12.20 9.49
C ALA A 123 -12.52 12.83 9.25
N ALA A 124 -12.56 14.13 8.93
CA ALA A 124 -13.79 14.84 8.60
C ALA A 124 -14.27 14.65 7.14
N ASN A 125 -13.61 13.80 6.33
CA ASN A 125 -13.87 13.66 4.89
C ASN A 125 -13.82 15.00 4.12
N ALA A 126 -13.06 15.98 4.63
CA ALA A 126 -12.93 17.32 4.08
C ALA A 126 -11.78 17.46 3.06
N PHE A 127 -11.21 16.34 2.64
CA PHE A 127 -10.10 16.29 1.69
C PHE A 127 -10.48 15.44 0.46
N SER A 128 -10.17 15.95 -0.73
CA SER A 128 -10.35 15.19 -1.98
C SER A 128 -9.21 15.47 -2.95
N VAL A 129 -8.92 14.49 -3.80
CA VAL A 129 -7.90 14.57 -4.85
C VAL A 129 -8.55 14.28 -6.19
N ALA A 130 -8.10 14.99 -7.23
CA ALA A 130 -8.45 14.65 -8.60
C ALA A 130 -7.21 14.66 -9.51
N LEU A 131 -7.11 13.68 -10.39
CA LEU A 131 -6.11 13.63 -11.46
C LEU A 131 -6.72 14.22 -12.73
N ARG A 132 -5.99 15.14 -13.36
CA ARG A 132 -6.37 15.71 -14.66
C ARG A 132 -5.42 15.22 -15.73
N LEU A 133 -5.93 14.45 -16.69
CA LEU A 133 -5.16 13.86 -17.79
C LEU A 133 -5.91 14.07 -19.10
N SER A 134 -5.24 14.69 -20.08
CA SER A 134 -5.80 14.94 -21.42
C SER A 134 -7.20 15.57 -21.40
N GLY A 135 -7.41 16.56 -20.52
CA GLY A 135 -8.69 17.25 -20.35
C GLY A 135 -9.75 16.49 -19.53
N ARG A 136 -9.54 15.22 -19.20
CA ARG A 136 -10.44 14.43 -18.34
C ARG A 136 -10.05 14.61 -16.87
N VAL A 137 -11.05 14.65 -15.99
CA VAL A 137 -10.87 14.73 -14.54
C VAL A 137 -11.32 13.42 -13.90
N LEU A 138 -10.40 12.72 -13.25
CA LEU A 138 -10.63 11.50 -12.48
C LEU A 138 -10.58 11.87 -10.99
N ARG A 139 -11.73 11.79 -10.30
CA ARG A 139 -11.80 12.10 -8.87
C ARG A 139 -11.50 10.85 -8.05
N GLY A 140 -10.59 10.99 -7.09
CA GLY A 140 -10.29 9.95 -6.12
C GLY A 140 -11.50 9.70 -5.22
N ARG A 141 -11.66 8.45 -4.80
CA ARG A 141 -12.62 8.03 -3.78
C ARG A 141 -11.84 7.41 -2.65
N SER A 142 -12.07 7.86 -1.43
CA SER A 142 -11.49 7.22 -0.25
C SER A 142 -12.11 5.84 -0.08
N GLN A 143 -11.28 4.87 0.28
CA GLN A 143 -11.71 3.53 0.63
C GLN A 143 -11.41 3.32 2.11
N GLU A 144 -12.44 3.13 2.91
CA GLU A 144 -12.30 2.86 4.34
C GLU A 144 -11.78 1.44 4.53
N SER A 145 -10.67 1.29 5.28
CA SER A 145 -10.05 -0.01 5.54
C SER A 145 -10.33 -0.57 6.93
N SER A 146 -10.91 0.23 7.82
CA SER A 146 -11.19 -0.17 9.21
C SER A 146 -12.11 0.83 9.90
N GLY A 147 -13.22 0.35 10.47
CA GLY A 147 -14.03 1.06 11.47
C GLY A 147 -13.35 1.07 12.85
N GLY A 148 -12.04 1.35 12.88
CA GLY A 148 -11.28 1.49 14.11
C GLY A 148 -11.62 2.83 14.75
N ILE A 149 -12.35 2.79 15.86
CA ILE A 149 -12.52 3.94 16.74
C ILE A 149 -11.12 4.26 17.30
N LEU A 150 -10.66 5.50 17.12
CA LEU A 150 -9.47 6.05 17.79
C LEU A 150 -9.66 6.00 19.32
#